data_AF-K5WCL1-F1
#
_entry.id   AF-K5WCL1-F1
#
_cell.length_a   1.000
_cell.length_b   1.000
_cell.length_c   1.000
_cell.angle_alpha   90.00
_cell.angle_beta   90.00
_cell.angle_gamma   90.00
#
_symmetry.space_group_name_H-M   'P 1'
#
loop_
_entity.id
_entity.type
_entity.pdbx_description
1 polymer ?
#
loop_
_entity_poly.entity_id
_entity_poly.type
_entity_poly.pdbx_seq_one_letter_code
_entity_poly.pdbx_strand_id
1 'polypeptide(L)'
;DLERAKELFQNYLDGFFKMHPKHIKPNIYYSTHIFDQIPDYGPMYGFWTYLFERLNNILKGYSVNGHGGGELEVTFFRKFSRQVKLRSMLNNLSAISLEGVSQEDVVIRDTACILTKGDGEARGTVTDLARDAAVKSEESKLSHIHMICKPTSYFVQ
;
A
#
# COMPACT_ATOMS: atom_id res chain seq x y z
N ASP A 1 25.61 11.35 3.24
CA ASP A 1 26.96 10.83 3.46
C ASP A 1 27.18 9.54 2.65
N LEU A 2 27.02 9.61 1.32
CA LEU A 2 27.04 8.42 0.43
C LEU A 2 28.47 7.94 0.15
N GLU A 3 29.41 8.88 0.01
CA GLU A 3 30.84 8.60 -0.17
C GLU A 3 31.41 7.85 1.04
N ARG A 4 31.10 8.32 2.25
CA ARG A 4 31.47 7.62 3.48
C ARG A 4 30.89 6.21 3.56
N ALA A 5 29.63 6.03 3.14
CA ALA A 5 29.02 4.70 3.10
C ALA A 5 29.75 3.77 2.12
N LYS A 6 30.17 4.29 0.96
CA LYS A 6 30.98 3.56 -0.03
C LYS A 6 32.33 3.14 0.54
N GLU A 7 33.04 4.05 1.20
CA GLU A 7 34.34 3.77 1.85
C GLU A 7 34.22 2.69 2.92
N LEU A 8 33.26 2.81 3.83
CA LEU A 8 33.03 1.83 4.89
C LEU A 8 32.69 0.46 4.31
N PHE A 9 31.89 0.42 3.25
CA PHE A 9 31.54 -0.81 2.58
C PHE A 9 32.73 -1.48 1.89
N GLN A 10 33.57 -0.71 1.19
CA GLN A 10 34.79 -1.24 0.58
C GLN A 10 35.76 -1.79 1.63
N ASN A 11 35.99 -1.04 2.72
CA ASN A 11 36.84 -1.50 3.82
C ASN A 11 36.34 -2.83 4.43
N TYR A 12 35.01 -2.99 4.56
CA TYR A 12 34.42 -4.25 4.99
C TYR A 12 34.68 -5.39 4.01
N LEU A 13 34.48 -5.15 2.71
CA LEU A 13 34.70 -6.14 1.66
C LEU A 13 36.17 -6.58 1.58
N ASP A 14 37.10 -5.64 1.70
CA ASP A 14 38.54 -5.93 1.71
C ASP A 14 38.94 -6.77 2.93
N GLY A 15 38.40 -6.43 4.10
CA GLY A 15 38.56 -7.23 5.32
C GLY A 15 38.01 -8.65 5.15
N PHE A 16 36.82 -8.78 4.57
CA PHE A 16 36.19 -10.06 4.29
C PHE A 16 37.02 -10.90 3.30
N PHE A 17 37.52 -10.28 2.24
CA PHE A 17 38.38 -10.93 1.25
C PHE A 17 39.66 -11.47 1.87
N LYS A 18 40.29 -10.69 2.76
CA LYS A 18 41.51 -11.08 3.46
C LYS A 18 41.29 -12.27 4.41
N MET A 19 40.17 -12.31 5.12
CA MET A 19 39.87 -13.38 6.09
C MET A 19 39.29 -14.63 5.44
N HIS A 20 38.51 -14.48 4.36
CA HIS A 20 37.70 -15.55 3.77
C HIS A 20 37.79 -15.59 2.23
N PRO A 21 38.99 -15.72 1.64
CA PRO A 21 39.17 -15.64 0.18
C PRO A 21 38.41 -16.74 -0.59
N LYS A 22 38.17 -17.90 0.03
CA LYS A 22 37.43 -19.02 -0.57
C LYS A 22 35.91 -18.86 -0.55
N HIS A 23 35.38 -17.87 0.17
CA HIS A 23 33.94 -17.66 0.34
C HIS A 23 33.40 -16.49 -0.49
N ILE A 24 34.22 -15.96 -1.41
CA ILE A 24 33.80 -14.89 -2.32
C ILE A 24 32.83 -15.45 -3.33
N LYS A 25 31.58 -15.01 -3.21
CA LYS A 25 30.50 -15.33 -4.14
C LYS A 25 30.34 -14.18 -5.14
N PRO A 26 29.82 -14.43 -6.35
CA PRO A 26 29.50 -13.38 -7.32
C PRO A 26 28.62 -12.26 -6.74
N ASN A 27 27.71 -12.57 -5.80
CA ASN A 27 26.88 -11.56 -5.13
C ASN A 27 27.70 -10.53 -4.32
N ILE A 28 28.83 -10.94 -3.76
CA ILE A 28 29.74 -10.04 -3.03
C ILE A 28 30.41 -9.09 -4.01
N TYR A 29 30.86 -9.60 -5.17
CA TYR A 29 31.36 -8.75 -6.25
C TYR A 29 30.26 -7.81 -6.77
N TYR A 30 29.05 -8.31 -7.01
CA TYR A 30 27.93 -7.48 -7.47
C TYR A 30 27.62 -6.31 -6.51
N SER A 31 27.82 -6.51 -5.21
CA SER A 31 27.58 -5.47 -4.22
C SER A 31 28.49 -4.24 -4.36
N THR A 32 29.66 -4.35 -5.01
CA THR A 32 30.53 -3.19 -5.27
C THR A 32 29.91 -2.21 -6.26
N HIS A 33 29.03 -2.69 -7.13
CA HIS A 33 28.35 -1.87 -8.14
C HIS A 33 27.11 -1.15 -7.62
N ILE A 34 26.64 -1.46 -6.40
CA ILE A 34 25.42 -0.88 -5.83
C ILE A 34 25.49 0.66 -5.78
N PHE A 35 26.65 1.22 -5.44
CA PHE A 35 26.80 2.67 -5.33
C PHE A 35 26.73 3.39 -6.68
N ASP A 36 27.10 2.71 -7.76
CA ASP A 36 26.99 3.24 -9.12
C ASP A 36 25.58 3.02 -9.68
N GLN A 37 24.87 1.99 -9.21
CA GLN A 37 23.49 1.66 -9.60
C GLN A 37 22.43 2.56 -8.96
N ILE A 38 22.65 3.04 -7.72
CA ILE A 38 21.67 3.86 -7.01
C ILE A 38 21.33 5.17 -7.77
N PRO A 39 22.31 5.91 -8.33
CA PRO A 39 22.03 7.07 -9.18
C PRO A 39 21.24 6.74 -10.45
N ASP A 40 21.53 5.60 -11.09
CA ASP A 40 20.96 5.24 -12.38
C ASP A 40 19.54 4.66 -12.27
N TYR A 41 19.30 3.80 -11.27
CA TYR A 41 18.07 3.03 -11.12
C TYR A 41 17.21 3.47 -9.93
N GLY A 42 17.73 4.37 -9.09
CA GLY A 42 17.08 4.80 -7.86
C GLY A 42 17.34 3.86 -6.68
N PRO A 43 16.52 3.94 -5.62
CA PRO A 43 16.72 3.16 -4.40
C PRO A 43 16.73 1.64 -4.67
N MET A 44 17.59 0.91 -3.95
CA MET A 44 17.72 -0.56 -4.06
C MET A 44 16.38 -1.31 -4.02
N TYR A 45 15.44 -0.84 -3.19
CA TYR A 45 14.12 -1.45 -3.06
C TYR A 45 13.27 -1.37 -4.33
N GLY A 46 13.57 -0.42 -5.23
CA GLY A 46 12.81 -0.19 -6.46
C GLY A 46 13.20 -1.13 -7.60
N PHE A 47 14.50 -1.42 -7.74
CA PHE A 47 15.00 -2.21 -8.89
C PHE A 47 15.39 -3.65 -8.54
N TRP A 48 15.56 -3.98 -7.26
CA TRP A 48 15.92 -5.34 -6.87
C TRP A 48 14.74 -6.31 -7.03
N THR A 49 15.04 -7.57 -7.34
CA THR A 49 14.07 -8.62 -7.70
C THR A 49 13.12 -9.03 -6.58
N TYR A 50 13.34 -8.56 -5.36
CA TYR A 50 12.51 -8.87 -4.21
C TYR A 50 11.02 -8.60 -4.44
N LEU A 51 10.69 -7.49 -5.13
CA LEU A 51 9.30 -7.18 -5.47
C LEU A 51 8.69 -8.25 -6.39
N PHE A 52 9.42 -8.65 -7.43
CA PHE A 52 8.99 -9.68 -8.37
C PHE A 52 8.87 -11.05 -7.69
N GLU A 53 9.78 -11.41 -6.80
CA GLU A 53 9.71 -12.66 -6.02
C GLU A 53 8.49 -12.70 -5.11
N ARG A 54 8.21 -11.59 -4.41
CA ARG A 54 7.01 -11.46 -3.57
C ARG A 54 5.74 -11.59 -4.41
N LEU A 55 5.68 -10.91 -5.55
CA LEU A 55 4.56 -11.00 -6.48
C LEU A 55 4.38 -12.43 -7.01
N ASN A 56 5.47 -13.11 -7.37
CA ASN A 56 5.43 -14.51 -7.79
C ASN A 56 4.89 -15.43 -6.69
N ASN A 57 5.26 -15.19 -5.43
CA ASN A 57 4.73 -15.97 -4.32
C ASN A 57 3.21 -15.75 -4.13
N ILE A 58 2.77 -14.49 -4.22
CA ILE A 58 1.33 -14.16 -4.19
C ILE A 58 0.60 -14.84 -5.35
N LEU A 59 1.17 -14.79 -6.55
CA LEU A 59 0.60 -15.40 -7.76
C LEU A 59 0.46 -16.92 -7.61
N LYS A 60 1.46 -17.60 -7.04
CA LYS A 60 1.40 -19.03 -6.73
C LYS A 60 0.34 -19.39 -5.70
N GLY A 61 -0.08 -18.45 -4.86
CA GLY A 61 -1.14 -18.65 -3.87
C GLY A 61 -2.55 -18.71 -4.45
N TYR A 62 -2.75 -18.33 -5.72
CA TYR A 62 -4.06 -18.42 -6.37
C TYR A 62 -4.31 -19.83 -6.92
N SER A 63 -5.45 -20.42 -6.57
CA SER A 63 -5.93 -21.62 -7.26
C SER A 63 -6.32 -21.24 -8.69
N VAL A 64 -5.58 -21.76 -9.66
CA VAL A 64 -5.85 -21.54 -11.08
C VAL A 64 -7.06 -22.34 -11.58
N ASN A 65 -7.68 -23.20 -10.77
CA ASN A 65 -8.89 -23.98 -11.11
C ASN A 65 -8.83 -24.67 -12.51
N GLY A 66 -7.64 -25.08 -12.96
CA GLY A 66 -7.44 -25.67 -14.29
C GLY A 66 -7.31 -24.68 -15.45
N HIS A 67 -7.44 -23.37 -15.20
CA HIS A 67 -7.23 -22.30 -16.17
C HIS A 67 -5.74 -21.97 -16.33
N GLY A 68 -5.06 -22.70 -17.22
CA GLY A 68 -3.70 -22.42 -17.65
C GLY A 68 -3.64 -21.59 -18.93
N GLY A 69 -2.43 -21.37 -19.47
CA GLY A 69 -2.25 -20.85 -20.83
C GLY A 69 -2.55 -19.36 -21.03
N GLY A 70 -2.45 -18.52 -20.00
CA GLY A 70 -2.65 -17.06 -20.13
C GLY A 70 -4.02 -16.55 -19.67
N GLU A 71 -4.98 -17.44 -19.36
CA GLU A 71 -6.35 -17.06 -18.99
C GLU A 71 -6.41 -16.31 -17.64
N LEU A 72 -5.54 -16.70 -16.70
CA LEU A 72 -5.42 -16.07 -15.39
C LEU A 72 -4.90 -14.63 -15.53
N GLU A 73 -3.87 -14.44 -16.35
CA GLU A 73 -3.24 -13.16 -16.66
C GLU A 73 -4.23 -12.21 -17.35
N VAL A 74 -5.01 -12.71 -18.31
CA VAL A 74 -6.08 -11.94 -18.95
C VAL A 74 -7.14 -11.53 -17.94
N THR A 75 -7.52 -12.43 -17.02
CA THR A 75 -8.50 -12.13 -15.98
C THR A 75 -8.00 -11.05 -15.03
N PHE A 76 -6.75 -11.16 -14.55
CA PHE A 76 -6.12 -10.14 -13.72
C PHE A 76 -6.03 -8.81 -14.45
N PHE A 77 -5.57 -8.80 -15.70
CA PHE A 77 -5.46 -7.57 -16.49
C PHE A 77 -6.81 -6.90 -16.71
N ARG A 78 -7.87 -7.67 -17.00
CA ARG A 78 -9.24 -7.16 -17.13
C ARG A 78 -9.74 -6.56 -15.81
N LYS A 79 -9.49 -7.22 -14.67
CA LYS A 79 -9.88 -6.71 -13.36
C LYS A 79 -9.12 -5.43 -13.00
N PHE A 80 -7.80 -5.42 -13.21
CA PHE A 80 -6.96 -4.24 -13.02
C PHE A 80 -7.45 -3.06 -13.88
N SER A 81 -7.66 -3.28 -15.18
CA SER A 81 -8.12 -2.23 -16.11
C SER A 81 -9.48 -1.67 -15.69
N ARG A 82 -10.42 -2.54 -15.25
CA ARG A 82 -11.72 -2.10 -14.72
C ARG A 82 -11.56 -1.26 -13.46
N GLN A 83 -10.68 -1.67 -12.54
CA GLN A 83 -10.43 -0.96 -11.30
C GLN A 83 -9.78 0.40 -11.53
N VAL A 84 -8.81 0.50 -12.44
CA VAL A 84 -8.19 1.77 -12.84
C VAL A 84 -9.22 2.72 -13.44
N LYS A 85 -10.06 2.22 -14.36
CA LYS A 85 -11.12 3.02 -14.97
C LYS A 85 -12.14 3.50 -13.94
N LEU A 86 -12.56 2.62 -13.03
CA LEU A 86 -13.48 2.95 -11.94
C LEU A 86 -12.88 4.03 -11.02
N ARG A 87 -11.63 3.85 -10.58
CA ARG A 87 -10.92 4.86 -9.76
C ARG A 87 -10.79 6.20 -10.47
N SER A 88 -10.49 6.21 -11.77
CA SER A 88 -10.46 7.43 -12.58
C SER A 88 -11.82 8.12 -12.62
N MET A 89 -12.92 7.37 -12.82
CA MET A 89 -14.28 7.92 -12.76
C MET A 89 -14.61 8.52 -11.39
N LEU A 90 -14.29 7.81 -10.30
CA LEU A 90 -14.52 8.31 -8.93
C LEU A 90 -13.71 9.58 -8.64
N ASN A 91 -12.45 9.63 -9.07
CA ASN A 91 -11.63 10.83 -8.93
C ASN A 91 -12.25 12.03 -9.67
N ASN A 92 -12.75 11.83 -10.88
CA ASN A 92 -13.45 12.89 -11.61
C ASN A 92 -14.75 13.31 -10.91
N LEU A 93 -15.56 12.36 -10.43
CA LEU A 93 -16.81 12.66 -9.71
C LEU A 93 -16.57 13.40 -8.39
N SER A 94 -15.53 13.03 -7.64
CA SER A 94 -15.17 13.71 -6.39
C SER A 94 -14.65 15.14 -6.60
N ALA A 95 -14.13 15.43 -7.80
CA ALA A 95 -13.60 16.73 -8.19
C ALA A 95 -14.65 17.67 -8.82
N ILE A 96 -15.92 17.24 -8.97
CA ILE A 96 -17.00 18.09 -9.50
C ILE A 96 -17.19 19.31 -8.59
N SER A 97 -17.24 20.50 -9.20
CA SER A 97 -17.49 21.78 -8.53
C SER A 97 -18.97 21.91 -8.17
N LEU A 98 -19.27 22.35 -6.94
CA LEU A 98 -20.63 22.39 -6.37
C LEU A 98 -21.44 23.65 -6.73
N GLU A 99 -21.05 24.41 -7.77
CA GLU A 99 -21.72 25.67 -8.10
C GLU A 99 -23.07 25.43 -8.81
N GLY A 100 -24.19 25.69 -8.11
CA GLY A 100 -25.54 25.63 -8.68
C GLY A 100 -26.13 24.22 -8.82
N VAL A 101 -25.65 23.27 -8.01
CA VAL A 101 -25.79 21.83 -8.24
C VAL A 101 -26.94 21.19 -7.43
N SER A 102 -27.59 20.16 -7.98
CA SER A 102 -28.70 19.43 -7.35
C SER A 102 -28.26 18.69 -6.07
N GLN A 103 -29.16 18.48 -5.13
CA GLN A 103 -28.88 17.73 -3.89
C GLN A 103 -28.40 16.28 -4.19
N GLU A 104 -28.80 15.73 -5.33
CA GLU A 104 -28.37 14.41 -5.80
C GLU A 104 -26.86 14.37 -6.14
N ASP A 105 -26.35 15.42 -6.78
CA ASP A 105 -24.95 15.52 -7.18
C ASP A 105 -24.01 15.73 -5.99
N VAL A 106 -24.50 16.38 -4.92
CA VAL A 106 -23.80 16.48 -3.63
C VAL A 106 -23.61 15.09 -3.03
N VAL A 107 -24.67 14.27 -3.02
CA VAL A 107 -24.63 12.89 -2.52
C VAL A 107 -23.69 12.03 -3.38
N ILE A 108 -23.71 12.18 -4.70
CA ILE A 108 -22.82 11.46 -5.63
C ILE A 108 -21.36 11.80 -5.35
N ARG A 109 -21.04 13.09 -5.17
CA ARG A 109 -19.68 13.54 -4.85
C ARG A 109 -19.19 12.98 -3.52
N ASP A 110 -20.01 13.06 -2.48
CA ASP A 110 -19.66 12.57 -1.14
C ASP A 110 -19.44 11.05 -1.16
N THR A 111 -20.30 10.32 -1.85
CA THR A 111 -20.15 8.87 -2.06
C THR A 111 -18.85 8.55 -2.81
N ALA A 112 -18.53 9.30 -3.86
CA ALA A 112 -17.29 9.11 -4.61
C ALA A 112 -16.04 9.41 -3.76
N CYS A 113 -16.09 10.45 -2.92
CA CYS A 113 -15.03 10.80 -1.97
C CYS A 113 -14.80 9.68 -0.95
N ILE A 114 -15.87 9.11 -0.41
CA ILE A 114 -15.81 7.98 0.54
C ILE A 114 -15.19 6.75 -0.14
N LEU A 115 -15.66 6.38 -1.34
CA LEU A 115 -15.14 5.22 -2.09
C LEU A 115 -13.67 5.37 -2.50
N THR A 116 -13.19 6.60 -2.68
CA THR A 116 -11.79 6.87 -3.00
C THR A 116 -10.89 6.81 -1.77
N LYS A 117 -11.41 7.19 -0.59
CA LYS A 117 -10.71 7.17 0.71
C LYS A 117 -10.77 5.83 1.43
N GLY A 118 -11.69 4.94 1.05
CA GLY A 118 -11.77 3.59 1.60
C GLY A 118 -10.51 2.80 1.25
N ASP A 119 -9.68 2.52 2.26
CA ASP A 119 -8.49 1.70 2.08
C ASP A 119 -8.88 0.25 1.78
N GLY A 120 -8.13 -0.36 0.87
CA GLY A 120 -8.46 -1.61 0.19
C GLY A 120 -8.34 -2.88 1.04
N GLU A 121 -8.31 -2.78 2.37
CA GLU A 121 -8.29 -3.95 3.26
C GLU A 121 -9.67 -4.58 3.46
N ALA A 122 -10.76 -3.83 3.24
CA ALA A 122 -12.10 -4.39 3.22
C ALA A 122 -12.31 -5.11 1.88
N ARG A 123 -12.31 -6.46 1.92
CA ARG A 123 -12.60 -7.35 0.79
C ARG A 123 -14.06 -7.22 0.34
N GLY A 124 -14.39 -6.09 -0.26
CA GLY A 124 -15.31 -5.97 -1.40
C GLY A 124 -16.66 -6.64 -1.28
N THR A 125 -17.29 -6.63 -0.10
CA THR A 125 -18.71 -6.95 0.03
C THR A 125 -19.44 -5.74 0.58
N VAL A 126 -20.62 -5.41 0.02
CA VAL A 126 -21.47 -4.28 0.49
C VAL A 126 -21.78 -4.43 1.99
N THR A 127 -21.79 -5.66 2.50
CA THR A 127 -21.92 -5.99 3.93
C THR A 127 -20.79 -5.46 4.79
N ASP A 128 -19.55 -5.46 4.29
CA ASP A 128 -18.37 -5.04 5.06
C ASP A 128 -18.34 -3.51 5.17
N LEU A 129 -18.66 -2.81 4.07
CA LEU A 129 -18.86 -1.36 4.06
C LEU A 129 -20.02 -0.93 4.96
N ALA A 130 -21.14 -1.66 4.95
CA ALA A 130 -22.28 -1.39 5.83
C ALA A 130 -21.94 -1.60 7.30
N ARG A 131 -21.09 -2.59 7.61
CA ARG A 131 -20.62 -2.88 8.96
C ARG A 131 -19.69 -1.78 9.47
N ASP A 132 -18.76 -1.29 8.66
CA ASP A 132 -17.86 -0.18 9.06
C ASP A 132 -18.62 1.15 9.22
N ALA A 133 -19.65 1.39 8.40
CA ALA A 133 -20.55 2.53 8.59
C ALA A 133 -21.40 2.41 9.86
N ALA A 134 -21.84 1.20 10.22
CA ALA A 134 -22.57 0.93 11.45
C ALA A 134 -21.70 1.08 12.71
N VAL A 135 -20.44 0.62 12.66
CA VAL A 135 -19.48 0.76 13.76
C VAL A 135 -19.16 2.24 14.04
N LYS A 136 -18.99 3.06 13.01
CA LYS A 136 -18.80 4.53 13.19
C LYS A 136 -20.03 5.22 13.79
N SER A 137 -21.23 4.72 13.49
CA SER A 137 -22.50 5.19 14.09
C SER A 137 -22.59 4.81 15.58
N GLU A 138 -22.08 3.65 15.99
CA GLU A 138 -22.04 3.22 17.39
C GLU A 138 -20.95 3.92 18.21
N GLU A 139 -19.78 4.17 17.63
CA GLU A 139 -18.70 4.94 18.30
C GLU A 139 -19.13 6.39 18.59
N SER A 140 -19.91 7.00 17.68
CA SER A 140 -20.49 8.34 17.90
C SER A 140 -21.58 8.35 19.01
N LYS A 141 -22.21 7.21 19.30
CA LYS A 141 -23.16 7.07 20.42
C LYS A 141 -22.43 6.84 21.75
N LEU A 142 -21.33 6.08 21.74
CA LEU A 142 -20.47 5.87 22.89
C LEU A 142 -19.77 7.15 23.36
N SER A 143 -19.31 8.00 22.43
CA SER A 143 -18.76 9.32 22.77
C SER A 143 -19.82 10.26 23.38
N HIS A 144 -21.09 10.10 23.01
CA HIS A 144 -22.20 10.88 23.59
C HIS A 144 -22.56 10.39 25.00
N ILE A 145 -22.54 9.08 25.26
CA ILE A 145 -22.77 8.50 26.59
C ILE A 145 -21.62 8.83 27.56
N HIS A 146 -20.37 8.86 27.09
CA HIS A 146 -19.21 9.22 27.92
C HIS A 146 -19.18 10.70 28.31
N MET A 147 -19.91 11.58 27.59
CA MET A 147 -20.04 13.00 27.94
C MET A 147 -21.14 13.26 28.99
N ILE A 148 -22.11 12.35 29.15
CA ILE A 148 -23.20 12.46 30.13
C ILE A 148 -22.76 11.96 31.53
N CYS A 149 -21.74 11.09 31.61
CA CYS A 149 -21.33 10.43 32.84
C CYS A 149 -20.03 11.02 33.46
N LYS A 150 -19.89 12.35 33.52
CA LYS A 150 -18.92 12.99 34.42
C LYS A 150 -19.60 13.36 35.74
N PRO A 151 -19.37 12.65 36.85
CA PRO A 151 -19.73 13.17 38.15
C PRO A 151 -18.79 14.35 38.49
N THR A 152 -19.46 15.42 38.88
CA THR A 152 -19.00 16.68 39.46
C THR A 152 -17.88 16.49 40.48
N SER A 153 -16.77 17.21 40.29
CA SER A 153 -15.65 17.30 41.22
C SER A 153 -16.11 17.84 42.58
N TYR A 154 -15.69 17.25 43.71
CA TYR A 154 -15.51 17.96 44.97
C TYR A 154 -14.39 17.35 45.86
N PHE A 155 -13.42 18.23 46.17
CA PHE A 155 -12.79 18.47 47.49
C PHE A 155 -11.75 17.50 48.11
N VAL A 156 -10.55 18.08 48.34
CA VAL A 156 -9.80 18.22 49.64
C VAL A 156 -9.61 16.93 50.45
N GLN A 157 -8.39 16.45 50.73
CA GLN A 157 -7.24 17.10 51.39
C GLN A 157 -5.96 16.31 51.12
#